data_AF-A0A4Q5NUH9-F1
#
_entry.id   AF-A0A4Q5NUH9-F1
#
_cell.length_a   1.000
_cell.length_b   1.000
_cell.length_c   1.000
_cell.angle_alpha   90.00
_cell.angle_beta   90.00
_cell.angle_gamma   90.00
#
_symmetry.space_group_name_H-M   'P 1'
#
loop_
_entity.id
_entity.type
_entity.pdbx_description
1 polymer ?
#
loop_
_entity_poly.entity_id
_entity_poly.type
_entity_poly.pdbx_seq_one_letter_code
_entity_poly.pdbx_strand_id
1 'polypeptide(L)'
;MRKKFLLLLFLPLLLCGTLRGIKLRRDAMPEVILARYPQNNTFRRVVAAHVGKDARLSDPAGMISSAAVVPPVMRMTSFAGGSVGAIQWCCVDAKGKGNRFREAVYDESNSGAIQFYSGASQAYSDFQLSPQQMGKLRSLLEQMSSDNAPKSRGDLFLVSFESGGSWQTHIYDKRALPNVVKQVFLLTGQPV
;
A
#
# COMPACT_ATOMS: atom_id res chain seq x y z
N MET A 1 26.28 -26.31 48.50
CA MET A 1 25.85 -25.08 47.80
C MET A 1 26.19 -25.16 46.31
N ARG A 2 25.31 -25.69 45.44
CA ARG A 2 25.55 -25.76 43.96
C ARG A 2 24.23 -25.62 43.17
N LYS A 3 23.50 -24.51 43.35
CA LYS A 3 22.26 -24.21 42.58
C LYS A 3 22.29 -22.86 41.86
N LYS A 4 23.43 -22.14 41.83
CA LYS A 4 23.53 -20.81 41.21
C LYS A 4 24.18 -20.77 39.82
N PHE A 5 24.68 -21.89 39.31
CA PHE A 5 25.43 -21.91 38.05
C PHE A 5 24.60 -22.22 36.79
N LEU A 6 23.38 -22.77 36.94
CA LEU A 6 22.54 -23.12 35.79
C LEU A 6 21.73 -21.94 35.24
N LEU A 7 21.57 -20.85 35.99
CA LEU A 7 20.76 -19.70 35.59
C LEU A 7 21.49 -18.74 34.63
N LEU A 8 22.83 -18.78 34.59
CA LEU A 8 23.66 -17.87 33.79
C LEU A 8 23.85 -18.31 32.33
N LEU A 9 23.51 -19.55 31.97
CA LEU A 9 23.63 -20.09 30.62
C LEU A 9 22.36 -19.92 29.76
N PHE A 10 21.19 -19.71 30.38
CA PHE A 10 19.93 -19.48 29.66
C PHE A 10 19.71 -18.01 29.27
N LEU A 11 20.31 -17.07 30.01
CA LEU A 11 20.18 -15.63 29.74
C LEU A 11 20.74 -15.19 28.37
N PRO A 12 21.93 -15.65 27.91
CA PRO A 12 22.44 -15.25 26.59
C PRO A 12 21.67 -15.89 25.43
N LEU A 13 21.10 -17.08 25.60
CA LEU A 13 20.29 -17.75 24.58
C LEU A 13 18.91 -17.07 24.41
N LEU A 14 18.27 -16.65 25.51
CA LEU A 14 17.03 -15.85 25.45
C LEU A 14 17.28 -14.46 24.83
N LEU A 15 18.38 -13.79 25.17
CA LEU A 15 18.73 -12.50 24.55
C LEU A 15 19.07 -12.63 23.06
N CYS A 16 19.78 -13.68 22.63
CA CYS A 16 20.07 -13.89 21.20
C CYS A 16 18.81 -14.22 20.38
N GLY A 17 17.90 -15.04 20.92
CA GLY A 17 16.65 -15.39 20.24
C GLY A 17 15.71 -14.20 20.07
N THR A 18 15.57 -13.37 21.11
CA THR A 18 14.74 -12.15 21.08
C THR A 18 15.29 -11.09 20.12
N LEU A 19 16.60 -10.87 20.10
CA LEU A 19 17.22 -9.89 19.19
C LEU A 19 17.10 -10.29 17.71
N ARG A 20 17.27 -11.58 17.36
CA ARG A 20 17.06 -12.07 16.00
C ARG A 20 15.59 -11.94 15.57
N GLY A 21 14.65 -12.27 16.45
CA GLY A 21 13.22 -12.12 16.19
C GLY A 21 12.80 -10.66 15.98
N ILE A 22 13.33 -9.74 16.79
CA ILE A 22 13.06 -8.30 16.65
C ILE A 22 13.61 -7.76 15.33
N LYS A 23 14.84 -8.15 14.95
CA LYS A 23 15.45 -7.72 13.69
C LYS A 23 14.67 -8.25 12.47
N LEU A 24 14.31 -9.54 12.45
CA LEU A 24 13.49 -10.14 11.39
C LEU A 24 12.13 -9.44 11.27
N ARG A 25 11.47 -9.18 12.41
CA ARG A 25 10.18 -8.47 12.43
C ARG A 25 10.32 -7.03 11.91
N ARG A 26 11.41 -6.35 12.26
CA ARG A 26 11.71 -4.98 11.80
C ARG A 26 12.03 -4.95 10.30
N ASP A 27 12.80 -5.89 9.81
CA ASP A 27 13.16 -5.99 8.39
C ASP A 27 11.95 -6.39 7.52
N ALA A 28 10.90 -6.94 8.12
CA ALA A 28 9.62 -7.20 7.46
C ALA A 28 8.65 -5.99 7.49
N MET A 29 9.01 -4.87 8.13
CA MET A 29 8.15 -3.68 8.15
C MET A 29 8.21 -2.95 6.80
N PRO A 30 7.06 -2.62 6.18
CA PRO A 30 7.02 -1.95 4.88
C PRO A 30 7.84 -0.67 4.82
N GLU A 31 7.76 0.18 5.84
CA GLU A 31 8.52 1.43 5.93
C GLU A 31 10.05 1.20 5.84
N VAL A 32 10.56 0.17 6.54
CA VAL A 32 11.98 -0.18 6.57
C VAL A 32 12.44 -0.73 5.21
N ILE A 33 11.60 -1.51 4.55
CA ILE A 33 11.88 -2.06 3.22
C ILE A 33 11.88 -0.93 2.17
N LEU A 34 10.87 -0.06 2.21
CA LEU A 34 10.69 1.03 1.25
C LEU A 34 11.75 2.12 1.36
N ALA A 35 12.36 2.30 2.54
CA ALA A 35 13.50 3.21 2.73
C ALA A 35 14.73 2.83 1.88
N ARG A 36 14.81 1.59 1.36
CA ARG A 36 15.93 1.09 0.53
C ARG A 36 15.80 1.47 -0.94
N TYR A 37 14.65 1.97 -1.37
CA TYR A 37 14.41 2.37 -2.76
C TYR A 37 14.85 3.82 -2.99
N PRO A 38 15.08 4.23 -4.24
CA PRO A 38 15.42 5.62 -4.56
C PRO A 38 14.32 6.59 -4.12
N GLN A 39 14.69 7.53 -3.24
CA GLN A 39 13.77 8.47 -2.58
C GLN A 39 13.55 9.74 -3.40
N ASN A 40 13.26 9.60 -4.70
CA ASN A 40 12.84 10.73 -5.52
C ASN A 40 11.49 11.30 -5.05
N ASN A 41 11.07 12.45 -5.58
CA ASN A 41 9.86 13.13 -5.11
C ASN A 41 8.59 12.28 -5.30
N THR A 42 8.42 11.66 -6.47
CA THR A 42 7.30 10.77 -6.78
C THR A 42 7.22 9.61 -5.78
N PHE A 43 8.33 8.91 -5.57
CA PHE A 43 8.42 7.78 -4.66
C PHE A 43 8.09 8.19 -3.23
N ARG A 44 8.73 9.25 -2.70
CA ARG A 44 8.47 9.74 -1.33
C ARG A 44 7.01 10.09 -1.12
N ARG A 45 6.38 10.75 -2.10
CA ARG A 45 4.97 11.15 -2.02
C ARG A 45 4.04 9.96 -2.01
N VAL A 46 4.19 9.03 -2.96
CA VAL A 46 3.40 7.80 -3.04
C VAL A 46 3.59 6.98 -1.77
N VAL A 47 4.83 6.79 -1.33
CA VAL A 47 5.13 6.02 -0.14
C VAL A 47 4.54 6.67 1.11
N ALA A 48 4.65 7.98 1.30
CA ALA A 48 3.99 8.68 2.43
C ALA A 48 2.46 8.52 2.42
N ALA A 49 1.88 8.32 1.24
CA ALA A 49 0.47 8.01 1.08
C ALA A 49 0.17 6.55 1.54
N HIS A 50 1.07 5.60 1.30
CA HIS A 50 0.90 4.22 1.73
C HIS A 50 1.29 3.99 3.20
N VAL A 51 2.33 4.65 3.68
CA VAL A 51 2.92 4.45 5.01
C VAL A 51 3.10 5.79 5.72
N GLY A 52 2.84 5.82 7.03
CA GLY A 52 2.94 7.02 7.83
C GLY A 52 1.76 7.18 8.80
N LYS A 53 1.91 8.10 9.76
CA LYS A 53 0.92 8.33 10.83
C LYS A 53 -0.47 8.70 10.30
N ASP A 54 -0.51 9.44 9.19
CA ASP A 54 -1.74 9.93 8.57
C ASP A 54 -1.99 9.30 7.20
N ALA A 55 -1.35 8.17 6.87
CA ALA A 55 -1.47 7.52 5.55
C ALA A 55 -2.95 7.26 5.17
N ARG A 56 -3.76 6.82 6.14
CA ARG A 56 -5.22 6.66 6.01
C ARG A 56 -5.96 7.96 5.67
N LEU A 57 -5.46 9.11 6.14
CA LEU A 57 -6.12 10.41 5.96
C LEU A 57 -5.52 11.22 4.81
N SER A 58 -4.40 10.76 4.25
CA SER A 58 -3.79 11.40 3.10
C SER A 58 -4.73 11.34 1.90
N ASP A 59 -5.15 12.50 1.39
CA ASP A 59 -5.79 12.59 0.09
C ASP A 59 -4.71 12.41 -0.98
N PRO A 60 -4.69 11.26 -1.68
CA PRO A 60 -3.70 11.08 -2.71
C PRO A 60 -3.99 12.08 -3.84
N ALA A 61 -3.11 13.06 -4.04
CA ALA A 61 -3.17 13.98 -5.17
C ALA A 61 -4.44 14.85 -5.33
N GLY A 62 -5.22 15.08 -4.28
CA GLY A 62 -6.48 15.84 -4.43
C GLY A 62 -7.61 14.99 -5.02
N MET A 63 -7.46 13.66 -5.02
CA MET A 63 -8.48 12.72 -5.48
C MET A 63 -9.74 12.76 -4.62
N ILE A 64 -9.74 13.38 -3.43
CA ILE A 64 -10.86 13.44 -2.50
C ILE A 64 -11.19 14.91 -2.26
N SER A 65 -11.77 15.55 -3.28
CA SER A 65 -12.05 16.98 -3.36
C SER A 65 -13.17 17.50 -2.42
N SER A 66 -13.14 17.17 -1.12
CA SER A 66 -14.18 17.62 -0.20
C SER A 66 -13.63 18.05 1.17
N ALA A 67 -14.23 19.09 1.74
CA ALA A 67 -13.92 19.62 3.07
C ALA A 67 -14.00 18.59 4.21
N ALA A 68 -14.59 17.41 3.95
CA ALA A 68 -14.42 16.21 4.75
C ALA A 68 -13.46 15.25 4.04
N VAL A 69 -12.29 15.01 4.65
CA VAL A 69 -11.37 13.93 4.25
C VAL A 69 -12.12 12.61 4.39
N VAL A 70 -12.39 11.94 3.28
CA VAL A 70 -12.94 10.58 3.29
C VAL A 70 -11.77 9.60 3.26
N PRO A 71 -11.57 8.77 4.29
CA PRO A 71 -10.52 7.77 4.26
C PRO A 71 -10.75 6.78 3.09
N PRO A 72 -9.71 6.41 2.34
CA PRO A 72 -9.81 5.33 1.39
C PRO A 72 -9.99 4.01 2.13
N VAL A 73 -10.74 3.09 1.51
CA VAL A 73 -10.81 1.70 1.95
C VAL A 73 -9.56 0.94 1.52
N MET A 74 -9.03 1.29 0.36
CA MET A 74 -7.84 0.67 -0.21
C MET A 74 -7.11 1.63 -1.15
N ARG A 75 -5.81 1.45 -1.25
CA ARG A 75 -4.91 2.07 -2.23
C ARG A 75 -3.99 1.03 -2.84
N MET A 76 -3.77 1.09 -4.14
CA MET A 76 -2.80 0.25 -4.84
C MET A 76 -1.88 1.14 -5.64
N THR A 77 -0.59 0.82 -5.75
CA THR A 77 0.32 1.59 -6.60
C THR A 77 1.33 0.70 -7.31
N SER A 78 1.44 0.92 -8.61
CA SER A 78 2.46 0.36 -9.49
C SER A 78 3.46 1.45 -9.84
N PHE A 79 4.76 1.13 -9.77
CA PHE A 79 5.82 2.05 -10.22
C PHE A 79 6.22 1.75 -11.66
N ALA A 80 6.42 2.81 -12.45
CA ALA A 80 6.85 2.77 -13.85
C ALA A 80 8.25 3.37 -14.01
N GLY A 81 8.98 2.91 -15.05
CA GLY A 81 10.28 3.48 -15.43
C GLY A 81 11.35 3.43 -14.34
N GLY A 82 11.27 2.44 -13.43
CA GLY A 82 12.08 2.44 -12.22
C GLY A 82 11.74 3.65 -11.35
N SER A 83 10.51 3.75 -10.83
CA SER A 83 10.04 4.80 -9.91
C SER A 83 10.10 6.27 -10.38
N VAL A 84 10.36 6.55 -11.66
CA VAL A 84 10.24 7.91 -12.21
C VAL A 84 8.76 8.32 -12.27
N GLY A 85 7.88 7.35 -12.56
CA GLY A 85 6.44 7.52 -12.48
C GLY A 85 5.76 6.48 -11.60
N ALA A 86 4.50 6.74 -11.26
CA ALA A 86 3.65 5.80 -10.54
C ALA A 86 2.20 5.91 -11.01
N ILE A 87 1.49 4.79 -11.04
CA ILE A 87 0.04 4.74 -11.23
C ILE A 87 -0.56 4.25 -9.93
N GLN A 88 -1.48 5.04 -9.38
CA GLN A 88 -2.15 4.74 -8.14
C GLN A 88 -3.64 4.57 -8.37
N TRP A 89 -4.20 3.55 -7.73
CA TRP A 89 -5.62 3.33 -7.68
C TRP A 89 -6.14 3.43 -6.25
N CYS A 90 -7.30 4.03 -6.07
CA CYS A 90 -7.87 4.32 -4.77
C CYS A 90 -9.36 3.96 -4.75
N CYS A 91 -9.78 3.20 -3.75
CA CYS A 91 -11.20 2.94 -3.48
C CYS A 91 -11.62 3.76 -2.26
N VAL A 92 -12.68 4.56 -2.39
CA VAL A 92 -13.26 5.36 -1.29
C VAL A 92 -14.70 4.94 -1.01
N ASP A 93 -15.06 4.92 0.27
CA ASP A 93 -16.42 4.70 0.74
C ASP A 93 -16.95 6.03 1.29
N ALA A 94 -17.49 6.86 0.40
CA ALA A 94 -17.98 8.18 0.74
C ALA A 94 -19.49 8.14 0.96
N LYS A 95 -19.93 8.31 2.21
CA LYS A 95 -21.35 8.44 2.56
C LYS A 95 -22.01 9.50 1.66
N GLY A 96 -23.00 9.07 0.88
CA GLY A 96 -23.77 9.94 -0.03
C GLY A 96 -23.10 10.27 -1.38
N LYS A 97 -21.84 9.87 -1.62
CA LYS A 97 -21.14 10.06 -2.92
C LYS A 97 -20.85 8.75 -3.67
N GLY A 98 -21.19 7.61 -3.05
CA GLY A 98 -21.03 6.27 -3.61
C GLY A 98 -19.65 5.67 -3.37
N ASN A 99 -19.54 4.34 -3.50
CA ASN A 99 -18.26 3.63 -3.47
C ASN A 99 -17.53 3.89 -4.78
N ARG A 100 -16.45 4.65 -4.76
CA ARG A 100 -15.76 5.07 -5.98
C ARG A 100 -14.38 4.47 -6.07
N PHE A 101 -14.04 3.96 -7.24
CA PHE A 101 -12.70 3.58 -7.59
C PHE A 101 -12.11 4.62 -8.54
N ARG A 102 -10.89 5.09 -8.26
CA ARG A 102 -10.24 6.20 -8.97
C ARG A 102 -8.79 5.88 -9.29
N GLU A 103 -8.28 6.40 -10.39
CA GLU A 103 -6.88 6.27 -10.83
C GLU A 103 -6.18 7.65 -10.83
N ALA A 104 -4.89 7.68 -10.50
CA ALA A 104 -4.02 8.84 -10.62
C ALA A 104 -2.63 8.43 -11.12
N VAL A 105 -2.06 9.26 -12.01
CA VAL A 105 -0.71 9.06 -12.55
C VAL A 105 0.23 10.15 -12.04
N TYR A 106 1.42 9.75 -11.64
CA TYR A 106 2.49 10.60 -11.12
C TYR A 106 3.72 10.52 -12.01
N ASP A 107 4.42 11.64 -12.19
CA ASP A 107 5.69 11.77 -12.90
C ASP A 107 6.61 12.75 -12.13
N GLU A 108 7.93 12.55 -12.22
CA GLU A 108 8.97 13.40 -11.62
C GLU A 108 8.90 14.86 -12.06
N SER A 109 8.43 15.13 -13.29
CA SER A 109 8.22 16.49 -13.80
C SER A 109 7.06 17.24 -13.12
N ASN A 110 6.10 16.51 -12.56
CA ASN A 110 4.88 17.00 -11.91
C ASN A 110 4.94 16.76 -10.39
N SER A 111 5.85 17.46 -9.72
CA SER A 111 5.99 17.45 -8.25
C SER A 111 4.68 17.84 -7.53
N GLY A 112 3.80 18.59 -8.19
CA GLY A 112 2.37 18.62 -7.92
C GLY A 112 1.67 17.61 -8.81
N ALA A 113 1.21 16.49 -8.24
CA ALA A 113 0.33 15.58 -8.94
C ALA A 113 -0.85 16.38 -9.51
N ILE A 114 -0.88 16.56 -10.82
CA ILE A 114 -2.05 16.73 -11.69
C ILE A 114 -1.52 16.45 -13.10
N GLN A 115 -1.44 15.18 -13.44
CA GLN A 115 -2.11 14.76 -14.66
C GLN A 115 -3.18 13.75 -14.21
N PHE A 116 -4.30 14.29 -13.71
CA PHE A 116 -5.56 13.76 -14.25
C PHE A 116 -5.39 13.96 -15.75
N TYR A 117 -5.46 12.93 -16.59
CA TYR A 117 -5.36 13.11 -18.04
C TYR A 117 -6.43 14.13 -18.47
N SER A 118 -6.05 15.40 -18.52
CA SER A 118 -6.85 16.57 -18.87
C SER A 118 -6.31 17.07 -20.20
N GLY A 119 -6.76 16.42 -21.27
CA GLY A 119 -6.33 16.81 -22.60
C GLY A 119 -6.60 15.69 -23.60
N ALA A 120 -7.80 15.70 -24.15
CA ALA A 120 -8.21 14.95 -25.34
C ALA A 120 -8.09 13.41 -25.26
N SER A 121 -9.23 12.76 -25.03
CA SER A 121 -9.47 11.32 -25.25
C SER A 121 -8.72 10.35 -24.32
N GLN A 122 -9.35 10.00 -23.19
CA GLN A 122 -9.63 8.63 -22.75
C GLN A 122 -10.22 8.63 -21.32
N ALA A 123 -11.05 7.65 -21.03
CA ALA A 123 -12.05 7.65 -19.97
C ALA A 123 -11.49 7.84 -18.56
N TYR A 124 -12.10 8.75 -17.78
CA TYR A 124 -12.14 8.57 -16.33
C TYR A 124 -12.80 7.22 -16.05
N SER A 125 -12.10 6.30 -15.41
CA SER A 125 -12.77 5.21 -14.72
C SER A 125 -13.06 5.65 -13.28
N ASP A 126 -13.86 6.70 -13.08
CA ASP A 126 -14.56 6.88 -11.80
C ASP A 126 -15.68 5.83 -11.80
N PHE A 127 -15.31 4.62 -11.42
CA PHE A 127 -16.22 3.50 -11.43
C PHE A 127 -16.92 3.42 -10.08
N GLN A 128 -18.25 3.44 -10.11
CA GLN A 128 -19.03 3.22 -8.91
C GLN A 128 -19.17 1.72 -8.64
N LEU A 129 -18.57 1.25 -7.55
CA LEU A 129 -18.75 -0.12 -7.09
C LEU A 129 -20.16 -0.27 -6.51
N SER A 130 -20.89 -1.29 -6.98
CA SER A 130 -22.13 -1.72 -6.33
C SER A 130 -21.87 -2.15 -4.88
N PRO A 131 -22.89 -2.15 -3.99
CA PRO A 131 -22.74 -2.66 -2.63
C PRO A 131 -22.20 -4.09 -2.56
N GLN A 132 -22.59 -4.95 -3.51
CA GLN A 132 -22.09 -6.33 -3.62
C GLN A 132 -20.60 -6.37 -4.00
N GLN A 133 -20.17 -5.57 -4.97
CA GLN A 133 -18.76 -5.44 -5.31
C GLN A 133 -17.96 -4.90 -4.12
N MET A 134 -18.49 -3.92 -3.40
CA MET A 134 -17.84 -3.37 -2.22
C MET A 134 -17.69 -4.42 -1.09
N GLY A 135 -18.71 -5.24 -0.85
CA GLY A 135 -18.64 -6.37 0.08
C GLY A 135 -17.59 -7.39 -0.33
N LYS A 136 -17.53 -7.74 -1.62
CA LYS A 136 -16.51 -8.64 -2.18
C LYS A 136 -15.11 -8.05 -2.05
N LEU A 137 -14.93 -6.75 -2.31
CA LEU A 137 -13.65 -6.06 -2.14
C LEU A 137 -13.16 -6.20 -0.70
N ARG A 138 -14.00 -5.89 0.29
CA ARG A 138 -13.63 -5.98 1.72
C ARG A 138 -13.22 -7.41 2.09
N SER A 139 -13.96 -8.42 1.62
CA SER A 139 -13.60 -9.82 1.84
C SER A 139 -12.26 -10.22 1.18
N LEU A 140 -11.94 -9.69 0.00
CA LEU A 140 -10.64 -9.91 -0.64
C LEU A 140 -9.51 -9.25 0.15
N LEU A 141 -9.72 -8.03 0.65
CA LEU A 141 -8.74 -7.32 1.48
C LEU A 141 -8.38 -8.11 2.75
N GLU A 142 -9.37 -8.72 3.41
CA GLU A 142 -9.16 -9.57 4.59
C GLU A 142 -8.34 -10.83 4.30
N GLN A 143 -8.34 -11.31 3.06
CA GLN A 143 -7.57 -12.48 2.62
C GLN A 143 -6.14 -12.14 2.18
N MET A 144 -5.79 -10.85 2.10
CA MET A 144 -4.45 -10.46 1.66
C MET A 144 -3.40 -10.82 2.71
N SER A 145 -2.37 -11.51 2.26
CA SER A 145 -1.14 -11.74 3.02
C SER A 145 -0.01 -10.92 2.44
N SER A 146 0.86 -10.35 3.27
CA SER A 146 2.05 -9.69 2.75
C SER A 146 3.19 -10.68 2.52
N ASP A 147 3.93 -10.47 1.44
CA ASP A 147 5.24 -11.12 1.20
C ASP A 147 6.36 -10.27 1.85
N ASN A 148 6.25 -8.94 1.84
CA ASN A 148 7.21 -7.98 2.43
C ASN A 148 8.69 -8.26 2.09
N ALA A 149 9.01 -9.14 1.14
CA ALA A 149 10.37 -9.27 0.66
C ALA A 149 10.70 -8.07 -0.25
N PRO A 150 11.94 -7.54 -0.21
CA PRO A 150 12.38 -6.52 -1.14
C PRO A 150 12.18 -6.96 -2.59
N LYS A 151 11.62 -6.08 -3.41
CA LYS A 151 11.36 -6.29 -4.85
C LYS A 151 12.26 -5.44 -5.72
N SER A 152 12.43 -5.85 -6.97
CA SER A 152 13.11 -5.00 -7.95
C SER A 152 12.36 -3.66 -8.09
N ARG A 153 13.08 -2.57 -8.37
CA ARG A 153 12.49 -1.22 -8.46
C ARG A 153 11.38 -1.13 -9.51
N GLY A 154 11.54 -1.81 -10.65
CA GLY A 154 10.55 -1.81 -11.74
C GLY A 154 9.35 -2.71 -11.47
N ASP A 155 9.46 -3.60 -10.49
CA ASP A 155 8.44 -4.60 -10.16
C ASP A 155 7.81 -4.36 -8.80
N LEU A 156 8.15 -3.26 -8.12
CA LEU A 156 7.53 -2.89 -6.85
C LEU A 156 6.05 -2.56 -7.06
N PHE A 157 5.21 -3.23 -6.27
CA PHE A 157 3.78 -2.96 -6.20
C PHE A 157 3.34 -2.84 -4.74
N LEU A 158 2.59 -1.78 -4.41
CA LEU A 158 2.11 -1.49 -3.06
C LEU A 158 0.60 -1.69 -3.00
N VAL A 159 0.13 -2.29 -1.91
CA VAL A 159 -1.30 -2.33 -1.59
C VAL A 159 -1.47 -1.93 -0.14
N SER A 160 -2.30 -0.94 0.14
CA SER A 160 -2.65 -0.54 1.48
C SER A 160 -4.14 -0.51 1.69
N PHE A 161 -4.60 -0.89 2.87
CA PHE A 161 -6.02 -1.01 3.18
C PHE A 161 -6.25 -1.03 4.69
N GLU A 162 -7.50 -0.78 5.09
CA GLU A 162 -7.91 -0.95 6.49
C GLU A 162 -8.25 -2.43 6.76
N SER A 163 -7.59 -3.00 7.77
CA SER A 163 -7.86 -4.36 8.26
C SER A 163 -7.66 -4.42 9.77
N GLY A 164 -8.61 -5.04 10.49
CA GLY A 164 -8.58 -5.12 11.95
C GLY A 164 -8.50 -3.76 12.66
N GLY A 165 -9.08 -2.71 12.07
CA GLY A 165 -9.05 -1.34 12.59
C GLY A 165 -7.71 -0.62 12.40
N SER A 166 -6.76 -1.20 11.67
CA SER A 166 -5.45 -0.60 11.40
C SER A 166 -5.21 -0.47 9.89
N TRP A 167 -4.50 0.59 9.51
CA TRP A 167 -4.02 0.75 8.13
C TRP A 167 -2.80 -0.16 7.91
N GLN A 168 -2.90 -1.06 6.95
CA GLN A 168 -1.87 -2.02 6.60
C GLN A 168 -1.30 -1.68 5.23
N THR A 169 -0.03 -2.00 5.01
CA THR A 169 0.66 -1.84 3.73
C THR A 169 1.41 -3.11 3.40
N HIS A 170 1.11 -3.68 2.24
CA HIS A 170 1.71 -4.89 1.72
C HIS A 170 2.55 -4.55 0.49
N ILE A 171 3.66 -5.27 0.36
CA ILE A 171 4.62 -5.11 -0.74
C ILE A 171 4.60 -6.39 -1.56
N TYR A 172 4.40 -6.24 -2.87
CA TYR A 172 4.33 -7.34 -3.83
C TYR A 172 5.24 -7.13 -5.03
N ASP A 173 5.53 -8.24 -5.70
CA ASP A 173 6.11 -8.24 -7.04
C ASP A 173 5.00 -8.11 -8.08
N LYS A 174 5.06 -7.06 -8.89
CA LYS A 174 4.13 -6.78 -10.00
C LYS A 174 4.05 -7.94 -11.01
N ARG A 175 5.14 -8.68 -11.23
CA ARG A 175 5.17 -9.82 -12.16
C ARG A 175 4.53 -11.08 -11.59
N ALA A 176 4.41 -11.15 -10.27
CA ALA A 176 3.92 -12.31 -9.54
C ALA A 176 2.83 -11.92 -8.53
N LEU A 177 1.91 -11.04 -8.94
CA LEU A 177 0.84 -10.59 -8.06
C LEU A 177 0.00 -11.78 -7.56
N PRO A 178 -0.30 -11.85 -6.24
CA PRO A 178 -1.18 -12.87 -5.69
C PRO A 178 -2.55 -12.85 -6.36
N ASN A 179 -3.21 -14.01 -6.44
CA ASN A 179 -4.53 -14.13 -7.06
C ASN A 179 -5.56 -13.19 -6.42
N VAL A 180 -5.48 -12.94 -5.11
CA VAL A 180 -6.36 -12.01 -4.40
C VAL A 180 -6.22 -10.56 -4.92
N VAL A 181 -4.99 -10.11 -5.22
CA VAL A 181 -4.74 -8.77 -5.78
C VAL A 181 -5.27 -8.70 -7.21
N LYS A 182 -5.05 -9.73 -8.02
CA LYS A 182 -5.59 -9.81 -9.39
C LYS A 182 -7.12 -9.76 -9.40
N GLN A 183 -7.78 -10.41 -8.44
CA GLN A 183 -9.24 -10.36 -8.30
C GLN A 183 -9.77 -8.97 -7.96
N VAL A 184 -9.01 -8.15 -7.22
CA VAL A 184 -9.36 -6.74 -6.98
C VAL A 184 -9.38 -5.96 -8.30
N PHE A 185 -8.36 -6.12 -9.15
CA PHE A 185 -8.33 -5.48 -10.48
C PHE A 185 -9.50 -5.92 -11.37
N LEU A 186 -9.83 -7.22 -11.37
CA LEU A 186 -10.99 -7.74 -12.09
C LEU A 186 -12.32 -7.14 -11.59
N LEU A 187 -12.43 -6.91 -10.28
CA LEU A 187 -13.61 -6.31 -9.68
C LEU A 187 -13.80 -4.84 -10.11
N THR A 188 -12.70 -4.13 -10.34
CA THR A 188 -12.66 -2.69 -10.63
C THR A 188 -12.57 -2.38 -12.12
N GLY A 189 -12.49 -3.42 -12.97
CA GLY A 189 -12.37 -3.30 -14.43
C GLY A 189 -11.04 -2.74 -14.90
N GLN A 190 -10.03 -2.71 -14.03
CA GLN A 190 -8.71 -2.15 -14.32
C GLN A 190 -7.76 -3.22 -14.85
N PRO A 191 -6.82 -2.85 -15.74
CA PRO A 191 -5.75 -3.75 -16.14
C PRO A 191 -4.80 -4.04 -14.97
N VAL A 192 -4.24 -5.25 -14.96
CA VAL A 192 -3.21 -5.71 -14.01
C VAL A 192 -1.83 -5.32 -14.51
#